data_AF-A0A950PI97-F1
#
_entry.id   AF-A0A950PI97-F1
#
_cell.length_a   1.000
_cell.length_b   1.000
_cell.length_c   1.000
_cell.angle_alpha   90.00
_cell.angle_beta   90.00
_cell.angle_gamma   90.00
#
_symmetry.space_group_name_H-M   'P 1'
#
loop_
_entity.id
_entity.type
_entity.pdbx_description
1 polymer ?
#
loop_
_entity_poly.entity_id
_entity_poly.type
_entity_poly.pdbx_seq_one_letter_code
_entity_poly.pdbx_strand_id
1 'polypeptide(L)'
;MTESVPPQPNQPRKPDGGNAGNAGNAGNGPNDRAGCDGSQADGGSGHELLLSGARLSDGRVVDVRLHGGRIEAVGTAGSLTPPPTAEGARVDLSGYLLLPAPAEPHAHLDTALTADGAGPPSDDPENVQRRVTEAALLQLGHGATAVRTHVRIGDVQGLNALEAVLKARRSLRDLLCLGTVVMPRVLTGTAGTEGLAILRDALKMGAEAVGGCPDLDPDPAGYAEAVLGLAAEFGCPVDLHTDGNDPARLARLAAMAGGLRPGVTIGPCTGLARLPQDVAARTAEQLAAAGVSVVCLPQGGCGALRQWPRGAYGPGLVRMLRTAGVRVTAGGGALRDTANPVGRADPVEAAFLLASYGECEPSAAYEVVSARARAVLGLPQVRVEAGFPAELLAVRGQRIERVLSLGHSRIVIHRGRVVSRTSAVREYADCAVTEALDLPRQWRSGGSPA
;
A
#
# COMPACT_ATOMS: atom_id res chain seq x y z
N MET A 1 -3.16 -19.35 81.55
CA MET A 1 -1.84 -20.01 81.41
C MET A 1 -1.11 -19.28 80.30
N THR A 2 -0.13 -18.50 80.72
CA THR A 2 0.86 -17.73 79.94
C THR A 2 1.82 -18.70 79.24
N GLU A 3 2.28 -18.41 78.02
CA GLU A 3 3.65 -17.96 77.64
C GLU A 3 3.94 -18.60 76.26
N SER A 4 4.89 -18.27 75.39
CA SER A 4 5.90 -17.23 75.14
C SER A 4 6.73 -17.79 73.94
N VAL A 5 7.61 -16.99 73.35
CA VAL A 5 8.19 -17.14 71.98
C VAL A 5 9.52 -17.98 71.95
N PRO A 6 10.38 -18.00 70.88
CA PRO A 6 11.00 -19.15 70.17
C PRO A 6 12.52 -19.31 70.53
N PRO A 7 13.46 -19.96 69.76
CA PRO A 7 14.03 -19.41 68.50
C PRO A 7 14.76 -20.38 67.48
N GLN A 8 14.84 -19.94 66.20
CA GLN A 8 16.00 -19.85 65.24
C GLN A 8 17.03 -20.99 65.04
N PRO A 9 18.02 -20.87 64.10
CA PRO A 9 18.02 -20.46 62.69
C PRO A 9 18.74 -21.51 61.80
N ASN A 10 18.72 -21.39 60.46
CA ASN A 10 19.70 -22.12 59.64
C ASN A 10 20.23 -21.27 58.47
N GLN A 11 21.50 -20.90 58.58
CA GLN A 11 22.46 -20.54 57.52
C GLN A 11 23.85 -20.93 58.06
N PRO A 12 24.92 -21.12 57.26
CA PRO A 12 25.06 -21.13 55.79
C PRO A 12 25.80 -22.39 55.27
N ARG A 13 25.75 -22.67 53.95
CA ARG A 13 26.82 -23.42 53.26
C ARG A 13 27.14 -22.79 51.90
N LYS A 14 28.41 -22.45 51.72
CA LYS A 14 29.20 -22.26 50.50
C LYS A 14 30.58 -22.90 50.78
N PRO A 15 31.47 -23.15 49.81
CA PRO A 15 31.35 -23.17 48.35
C PRO A 15 31.89 -24.50 47.75
N ASP A 16 31.83 -24.67 46.43
CA ASP A 16 32.88 -25.28 45.57
C ASP A 16 32.40 -25.09 44.12
N GLY A 17 33.08 -24.27 43.32
CA GLY A 17 34.16 -24.71 42.41
C GLY A 17 33.51 -25.27 41.13
N GLY A 18 33.16 -24.47 40.13
CA GLY A 18 34.10 -23.83 39.20
C GLY A 18 34.19 -24.66 37.92
N ASN A 19 33.56 -24.22 36.83
CA ASN A 19 34.18 -24.30 35.51
C ASN A 19 33.55 -23.32 34.52
N ALA A 20 34.41 -22.55 33.87
CA ALA A 20 34.09 -21.64 32.78
C ALA A 20 33.79 -22.46 31.52
N GLY A 21 32.76 -22.04 30.77
CA GLY A 21 32.34 -22.73 29.56
C GLY A 21 31.42 -21.88 28.70
N ASN A 22 32.04 -21.00 27.91
CA ASN A 22 31.61 -20.55 26.59
C ASN A 22 30.22 -19.89 26.46
N ALA A 23 30.22 -18.56 26.35
CA ALA A 23 29.09 -17.77 25.89
C ALA A 23 28.76 -18.12 24.42
N GLY A 24 27.80 -19.03 24.24
CA GLY A 24 27.21 -19.35 22.95
C GLY A 24 26.24 -18.27 22.50
N ASN A 25 26.72 -17.46 21.56
CA ASN A 25 25.99 -16.72 20.52
C ASN A 25 24.45 -16.95 20.52
N ALA A 26 23.70 -16.04 21.13
CA ALA A 26 22.24 -15.98 20.98
C ALA A 26 21.91 -15.64 19.52
N GLY A 27 21.21 -16.56 18.86
CA GLY A 27 20.97 -16.55 17.43
C GLY A 27 20.32 -15.26 16.93
N ASN A 28 20.89 -14.73 15.85
CA ASN A 28 20.18 -13.87 14.91
C ASN A 28 18.97 -14.63 14.37
N GLY A 29 17.77 -14.30 14.87
CA GLY A 29 16.55 -14.59 14.13
C GLY A 29 16.55 -13.84 12.79
N PRO A 30 15.90 -14.36 11.74
CA PRO A 30 15.83 -13.67 10.47
C PRO A 30 15.22 -12.28 10.67
N ASN A 31 15.87 -11.28 10.08
CA ASN A 31 15.45 -9.89 10.13
C ASN A 31 14.17 -9.71 9.29
N ASP A 32 13.01 -10.08 9.85
CA ASP A 32 11.67 -10.00 9.24
C ASP A 32 11.21 -8.56 8.94
N ARG A 33 12.08 -7.57 9.20
CA ARG A 33 11.94 -6.18 8.74
C ARG A 33 12.22 -6.00 7.24
N ALA A 34 12.70 -7.04 6.54
CA ALA A 34 12.86 -7.04 5.09
C ALA A 34 11.50 -7.11 4.36
N GLY A 35 10.61 -6.17 4.68
CA GLY A 35 9.42 -5.88 3.91
C GLY A 35 9.83 -5.17 2.62
N CYS A 36 9.43 -5.74 1.48
CA CYS A 36 9.47 -5.11 0.16
C CYS A 36 10.85 -4.80 -0.46
N ASP A 37 11.95 -4.81 0.30
CA ASP A 37 13.28 -4.51 -0.22
C ASP A 37 13.77 -5.64 -1.14
N GLY A 38 13.92 -5.32 -2.43
CA GLY A 38 14.39 -6.24 -3.47
C GLY A 38 15.90 -6.47 -3.46
N SER A 39 16.54 -6.35 -2.29
CA SER A 39 18.00 -6.35 -2.14
C SER A 39 18.61 -7.73 -1.89
N GLN A 40 17.80 -8.80 -1.76
CA GLN A 40 18.35 -10.15 -1.89
C GLN A 40 18.56 -10.47 -3.37
N ALA A 41 19.80 -10.25 -3.81
CA ALA A 41 20.37 -10.94 -4.95
C ALA A 41 20.40 -12.44 -4.62
N ASP A 42 19.28 -13.12 -4.88
CA ASP A 42 19.22 -14.56 -4.73
C ASP A 42 20.08 -15.16 -5.84
N GLY A 43 21.21 -15.76 -5.46
CA GLY A 43 22.17 -16.41 -6.34
C GLY A 43 21.68 -17.74 -6.92
N GLY A 44 20.37 -17.88 -7.16
CA GLY A 44 19.72 -19.07 -7.67
C GLY A 44 18.91 -18.76 -8.93
N SER A 45 19.29 -19.39 -10.05
CA SER A 45 18.58 -19.47 -11.35
C SER A 45 17.46 -18.43 -11.56
N GLY A 46 17.84 -17.18 -11.89
CA GLY A 46 16.88 -16.11 -12.14
C GLY A 46 15.86 -16.52 -13.20
N HIS A 47 14.57 -16.40 -12.89
CA HIS A 47 13.52 -16.57 -13.89
C HIS A 47 13.73 -15.56 -15.02
N GLU A 48 13.86 -16.05 -16.24
CA GLU A 48 13.94 -15.22 -17.43
C GLU A 48 12.57 -15.15 -18.11
N LEU A 49 12.10 -13.94 -18.40
CA LEU A 49 10.80 -13.71 -19.05
C LEU A 49 10.93 -12.63 -20.12
N LEU A 50 10.50 -12.95 -21.34
CA LEU A 50 10.40 -11.99 -22.44
C LEU A 50 8.97 -11.48 -22.57
N LEU A 51 8.77 -10.17 -22.39
CA LEU A 51 7.54 -9.48 -22.76
C LEU A 51 7.69 -8.95 -24.18
N SER A 52 6.96 -9.49 -25.16
CA SER A 52 7.13 -9.09 -26.57
C SER A 52 6.01 -8.19 -27.06
N GLY A 53 6.33 -7.19 -27.90
CA GLY A 53 5.35 -6.34 -28.58
C GLY A 53 4.58 -5.39 -27.66
N ALA A 54 5.15 -5.03 -26.52
CA ALA A 54 4.52 -4.16 -25.54
C ALA A 54 4.57 -2.68 -26.00
N ARG A 55 3.46 -1.95 -25.88
CA ARG A 55 3.45 -0.50 -26.16
C ARG A 55 3.82 0.29 -24.91
N LEU A 56 4.66 1.32 -25.06
CA LEU A 56 5.00 2.27 -24.00
C LEU A 56 4.12 3.53 -24.07
N SER A 57 4.09 4.31 -22.99
CA SER A 57 3.33 5.56 -22.90
C SER A 57 3.77 6.63 -23.90
N ASP A 58 5.00 6.57 -24.40
CA ASP A 58 5.54 7.44 -25.45
C ASP A 58 5.18 6.98 -26.88
N GLY A 59 4.46 5.87 -27.02
CA GLY A 59 3.99 5.34 -28.30
C GLY A 59 4.92 4.32 -28.95
N ARG A 60 6.14 4.09 -28.43
CA ARG A 60 7.03 3.03 -28.94
C ARG A 60 6.46 1.65 -28.66
N VAL A 61 6.80 0.68 -29.51
CA VAL A 61 6.54 -0.74 -29.29
C VAL A 61 7.87 -1.46 -29.09
N VAL A 62 7.98 -2.18 -27.98
CA VAL A 62 9.24 -2.74 -27.50
C VAL A 62 9.09 -4.20 -27.08
N ASP A 63 10.23 -4.88 -27.05
CA ASP A 63 10.39 -6.12 -26.30
C ASP A 63 11.15 -5.81 -25.00
N VAL A 64 10.76 -6.46 -23.90
CA VAL A 64 11.37 -6.29 -22.58
C VAL A 64 11.80 -7.65 -22.05
N ARG A 65 13.10 -7.84 -21.84
CA ARG A 65 13.63 -9.03 -21.17
C ARG A 65 13.77 -8.76 -19.67
N LEU A 66 13.21 -9.64 -18.87
CA LEU A 66 13.29 -9.64 -17.43
C LEU A 66 14.20 -10.78 -17.01
N HIS A 67 15.07 -10.52 -16.04
CA HIS A 67 15.91 -11.54 -15.42
C HIS A 67 15.86 -11.36 -13.91
N GLY A 68 15.31 -12.37 -13.22
CA GLY A 68 15.00 -12.26 -11.79
C GLY A 68 14.09 -11.07 -11.51
N GLY A 69 14.38 -10.30 -10.47
CA GLY A 69 13.56 -9.16 -10.05
C GLY A 69 13.73 -7.87 -10.87
N ARG A 70 14.45 -7.88 -12.00
CA ARG A 70 14.85 -6.66 -12.74
C ARG A 70 14.61 -6.77 -14.24
N ILE A 71 14.50 -5.60 -14.87
CA ILE A 71 14.53 -5.46 -16.32
C ILE A 71 15.99 -5.55 -16.77
N GLU A 72 16.31 -6.56 -17.57
CA GLU A 72 17.66 -6.76 -18.11
C GLU A 72 17.88 -5.89 -19.34
N ALA A 73 16.92 -5.91 -20.27
CA ALA A 73 17.04 -5.21 -21.56
C ALA A 73 15.68 -4.75 -22.09
N VAL A 74 15.70 -3.65 -22.85
CA VAL A 74 14.56 -3.13 -23.62
C VAL A 74 15.04 -2.92 -25.05
N GLY A 75 14.39 -3.59 -26.01
CA GLY A 75 14.74 -3.54 -27.43
C GLY A 75 13.56 -3.14 -28.29
N THR A 76 13.80 -2.84 -29.58
CA THR A 76 12.71 -2.68 -30.55
C THR A 76 11.93 -3.99 -30.68
N ALA A 77 10.65 -3.92 -31.02
CA ALA A 77 9.84 -5.13 -31.21
C ALA A 77 10.50 -6.12 -32.19
N GLY A 78 10.63 -7.38 -31.78
CA GLY A 78 11.28 -8.46 -32.53
C GLY A 78 12.81 -8.53 -32.39
N SER A 79 13.44 -7.60 -31.66
CA SER A 79 14.92 -7.58 -31.51
C SER A 79 15.45 -8.49 -30.41
N LEU A 80 14.61 -8.87 -29.44
CA LEU A 80 15.01 -9.74 -28.34
C LEU A 80 14.52 -11.16 -28.59
N THR A 81 15.45 -12.12 -28.57
CA THR A 81 15.12 -13.54 -28.69
C THR A 81 14.63 -14.10 -27.34
N PRO A 82 13.61 -14.97 -27.33
CA PRO A 82 13.23 -15.67 -26.11
C PRO A 82 14.35 -16.63 -25.68
N PRO A 83 14.51 -16.90 -24.37
CA PRO A 83 15.47 -17.89 -23.92
C PRO A 83 15.13 -19.29 -24.46
N PRO A 84 16.13 -20.14 -24.74
CA PRO A 84 15.91 -21.39 -25.48
C PRO A 84 15.16 -22.49 -24.71
N THR A 85 14.92 -22.33 -23.40
CA THR A 85 14.74 -23.46 -22.49
C THR A 85 13.46 -23.50 -21.64
N ALA A 86 12.45 -22.66 -21.88
CA ALA A 86 11.19 -22.82 -21.14
C ALA A 86 9.94 -22.42 -21.94
N GLU A 87 9.01 -23.37 -22.10
CA GLU A 87 7.60 -23.06 -22.38
C GLU A 87 7.10 -22.05 -21.34
N GLY A 88 6.50 -20.94 -21.80
CA GLY A 88 6.04 -19.86 -20.91
C GLY A 88 7.06 -18.74 -20.63
N ALA A 89 8.29 -18.82 -21.16
CA ALA A 89 9.28 -17.74 -21.05
C ALA A 89 9.01 -16.52 -21.96
N ARG A 90 7.85 -16.50 -22.65
CA ARG A 90 7.42 -15.38 -23.49
C ARG A 90 5.96 -15.02 -23.19
N VAL A 91 5.70 -13.73 -23.03
CA VAL A 91 4.36 -13.15 -22.94
C VAL A 91 4.17 -12.17 -24.08
N ASP A 92 3.22 -12.48 -24.97
CA ASP A 92 2.81 -11.53 -26.01
C ASP A 92 1.94 -10.43 -25.41
N LEU A 93 2.46 -9.20 -25.47
CA LEU A 93 1.81 -7.97 -25.03
C LEU A 93 1.37 -7.09 -26.20
N SER A 94 1.23 -7.67 -27.40
CA SER A 94 0.63 -7.00 -28.55
C SER A 94 -0.77 -6.46 -28.18
N GLY A 95 -0.95 -5.15 -28.33
CA GLY A 95 -2.19 -4.45 -27.96
C GLY A 95 -2.34 -4.11 -26.47
N TYR A 96 -1.28 -4.29 -25.67
CA TYR A 96 -1.21 -3.83 -24.29
C TYR A 96 -0.30 -2.61 -24.15
N LEU A 97 -0.72 -1.69 -23.28
CA LEU A 97 0.12 -0.62 -22.75
C LEU A 97 0.84 -1.16 -21.52
N LEU A 98 2.17 -1.13 -21.53
CA LEU A 98 3.02 -1.55 -20.42
C LEU A 98 3.38 -0.35 -19.56
N LEU A 99 3.07 -0.46 -18.28
CA LEU A 99 3.17 0.61 -17.29
C LEU A 99 3.94 0.12 -16.07
N PRO A 100 4.61 1.02 -15.32
CA PRO A 100 5.04 0.72 -13.96
C PRO A 100 3.85 0.25 -13.11
N ALA A 101 3.98 -0.86 -12.40
CA ALA A 101 2.90 -1.36 -11.56
C ALA A 101 2.49 -0.32 -10.50
N PRO A 102 1.18 -0.05 -10.33
CA PRO A 102 0.71 0.83 -9.28
C PRO A 102 0.96 0.24 -7.89
N ALA A 103 0.79 1.08 -6.88
CA ALA A 103 0.76 0.66 -5.49
C ALA A 103 -0.47 1.25 -4.80
N GLU A 104 -1.01 0.54 -3.82
CA GLU A 104 -2.06 1.05 -2.94
C GLU A 104 -1.41 1.68 -1.71
N PRO A 105 -1.34 3.02 -1.62
CA PRO A 105 -0.64 3.68 -0.53
C PRO A 105 -1.42 3.65 0.80
N HIS A 106 -2.73 3.37 0.78
CA HIS A 106 -3.57 3.52 1.97
C HIS A 106 -4.81 2.63 1.91
N ALA A 107 -4.74 1.47 2.56
CA ALA A 107 -5.82 0.49 2.65
C ALA A 107 -6.23 0.19 4.11
N HIS A 108 -7.37 -0.48 4.28
CA HIS A 108 -7.84 -1.07 5.54
C HIS A 108 -8.28 -2.52 5.29
N LEU A 109 -7.31 -3.43 5.13
CA LEU A 109 -7.58 -4.82 4.78
C LEU A 109 -8.13 -5.64 5.96
N ASP A 110 -7.88 -5.19 7.20
CA ASP A 110 -8.44 -5.76 8.42
C ASP A 110 -9.97 -5.62 8.45
N THR A 111 -10.52 -4.56 7.87
CA THR A 111 -11.97 -4.32 7.75
C THR A 111 -12.55 -4.59 6.37
N ALA A 112 -11.72 -4.86 5.36
CA ALA A 112 -12.19 -5.09 4.00
C ALA A 112 -13.19 -6.24 3.92
N LEU A 113 -14.13 -6.17 2.98
CA LEU A 113 -15.09 -7.24 2.67
C LEU A 113 -16.06 -7.54 3.82
N THR A 114 -16.51 -6.49 4.50
CA THR A 114 -17.41 -6.59 5.66
C THR A 114 -18.72 -5.84 5.50
N ALA A 115 -18.93 -5.15 4.37
CA ALA A 115 -20.13 -4.37 4.11
C ALA A 115 -21.43 -5.18 4.20
N ASP A 116 -21.39 -6.47 3.86
CA ASP A 116 -22.57 -7.35 3.87
C ASP A 116 -22.84 -7.99 5.25
N GLY A 117 -21.94 -7.81 6.22
CA GLY A 117 -22.04 -8.40 7.55
C GLY A 117 -22.99 -7.63 8.48
N ALA A 118 -23.76 -8.34 9.30
CA ALA A 118 -24.52 -7.74 10.39
C ALA A 118 -23.59 -7.48 11.59
N GLY A 119 -23.39 -6.20 11.94
CA GLY A 119 -22.60 -5.79 13.11
C GLY A 119 -21.13 -5.51 12.82
N PRO A 120 -20.29 -5.30 13.86
CA PRO A 120 -18.88 -5.04 13.67
C PRO A 120 -18.18 -6.24 13.01
N PRO A 121 -17.13 -6.00 12.20
CA PRO A 121 -16.28 -7.06 11.67
C PRO A 121 -15.81 -8.01 12.78
N SER A 122 -15.81 -9.31 12.50
CA SER A 122 -15.16 -10.28 13.40
C SER A 122 -13.67 -9.95 13.53
N ASP A 123 -13.21 -9.91 14.79
CA ASP A 123 -11.80 -9.74 15.19
C ASP A 123 -11.07 -11.08 15.38
N ASP A 124 -11.75 -12.20 15.07
CA ASP A 124 -11.12 -13.52 15.11
C ASP A 124 -9.90 -13.57 14.16
N PRO A 125 -8.71 -13.98 14.63
CA PRO A 125 -7.49 -13.93 13.83
C PRO A 125 -7.58 -14.66 12.49
N GLU A 126 -8.32 -15.78 12.42
CA GLU A 126 -8.47 -16.53 11.17
C GLU A 126 -9.36 -15.77 10.18
N ASN A 127 -10.45 -15.16 10.67
CA ASN A 127 -11.29 -14.27 9.87
C ASN A 127 -10.53 -13.06 9.34
N VAL A 128 -9.71 -12.41 10.18
CA VAL A 128 -8.87 -11.28 9.77
C VAL A 128 -7.86 -11.73 8.71
N GLN A 129 -7.13 -12.83 8.94
CA GLN A 129 -6.14 -13.34 8.00
C GLN A 129 -6.78 -13.67 6.64
N ARG A 130 -7.95 -14.32 6.64
CA ARG A 130 -8.68 -14.66 5.42
C ARG A 130 -9.05 -13.42 4.62
N ARG A 131 -9.71 -12.43 5.24
CA ARG A 131 -10.13 -11.20 4.54
C ARG A 131 -8.95 -10.39 4.03
N VAL A 132 -7.90 -10.25 4.84
CA VAL A 132 -6.67 -9.56 4.43
C VAL A 132 -6.07 -10.23 3.20
N THR A 133 -6.01 -11.57 3.19
CA THR A 133 -5.50 -12.34 2.06
C THR A 133 -6.34 -12.13 0.80
N GLU A 134 -7.66 -12.27 0.90
CA GLU A 134 -8.59 -12.09 -0.22
C GLU A 134 -8.52 -10.66 -0.78
N ALA A 135 -8.55 -9.66 0.10
CA ALA A 135 -8.51 -8.26 -0.26
C ALA A 135 -7.19 -7.88 -0.95
N ALA A 136 -6.05 -8.38 -0.45
CA ALA A 136 -4.75 -8.15 -1.06
C ALA A 136 -4.63 -8.81 -2.45
N LEU A 137 -5.14 -10.03 -2.62
CA LEU A 137 -5.16 -10.71 -3.93
C LEU A 137 -6.07 -10.00 -4.94
N LEU A 138 -7.18 -9.43 -4.49
CA LEU A 138 -8.06 -8.61 -5.33
C LEU A 138 -7.34 -7.36 -5.84
N GLN A 139 -6.63 -6.64 -4.95
CA GLN A 139 -5.83 -5.48 -5.35
C GLN A 139 -4.66 -5.87 -6.28
N LEU A 140 -4.04 -7.03 -6.06
CA LEU A 140 -3.05 -7.58 -6.98
C LEU A 140 -3.65 -7.85 -8.35
N GLY A 141 -4.87 -8.39 -8.43
CA GLY A 141 -5.61 -8.56 -9.69
C GLY A 141 -5.90 -7.24 -10.40
N HIS A 142 -6.00 -6.14 -9.66
CA HIS A 142 -6.10 -4.78 -10.20
C HIS A 142 -4.74 -4.17 -10.58
N GLY A 143 -3.62 -4.83 -10.27
CA GLY A 143 -2.28 -4.40 -10.65
C GLY A 143 -1.45 -3.80 -9.52
N ALA A 144 -1.99 -3.68 -8.29
CA ALA A 144 -1.23 -3.18 -7.16
C ALA A 144 -0.22 -4.25 -6.70
N THR A 145 1.07 -4.06 -6.98
CA THR A 145 2.12 -5.00 -6.51
C THR A 145 2.65 -4.65 -5.13
N ALA A 146 2.24 -3.51 -4.58
CA ALA A 146 2.48 -3.13 -3.20
C ALA A 146 1.24 -2.50 -2.58
N VAL A 147 1.00 -2.80 -1.31
CA VAL A 147 -0.16 -2.33 -0.53
C VAL A 147 0.32 -1.93 0.86
N ARG A 148 -0.02 -0.74 1.34
CA ARG A 148 0.12 -0.34 2.74
C ARG A 148 -1.24 -0.36 3.41
N THR A 149 -1.42 -1.30 4.35
CA THR A 149 -2.67 -1.43 5.12
C THR A 149 -2.53 -0.87 6.52
N HIS A 150 -3.55 -0.16 6.96
CA HIS A 150 -3.71 0.29 8.32
C HIS A 150 -4.38 -0.81 9.14
N VAL A 151 -3.90 -1.02 10.37
CA VAL A 151 -4.36 -2.06 11.27
C VAL A 151 -4.61 -1.45 12.63
N ARG A 152 -5.85 -1.55 13.11
CA ARG A 152 -6.18 -1.08 14.46
C ARG A 152 -5.60 -2.02 15.52
N ILE A 153 -5.02 -1.43 16.56
CA ILE A 153 -4.39 -2.14 17.67
C ILE A 153 -4.85 -1.56 19.01
N GLY A 154 -4.74 -2.38 20.06
CA GLY A 154 -5.16 -2.04 21.41
C GLY A 154 -6.57 -2.48 21.74
N ASP A 155 -7.17 -1.83 22.74
CA ASP A 155 -8.46 -2.21 23.31
C ASP A 155 -8.48 -3.69 23.75
N VAL A 156 -9.65 -4.36 23.70
CA VAL A 156 -9.80 -5.76 24.14
C VAL A 156 -9.01 -6.73 23.24
N GLN A 157 -8.75 -6.33 22.00
CA GLN A 157 -8.18 -7.16 20.95
C GLN A 157 -6.64 -7.16 20.94
N GLY A 158 -6.00 -6.21 21.63
CA GLY A 158 -4.54 -6.11 21.73
C GLY A 158 -3.87 -6.07 20.35
N LEU A 159 -3.08 -7.10 20.03
CA LEU A 159 -2.29 -7.20 18.78
C LEU A 159 -2.78 -8.29 17.82
N ASN A 160 -3.93 -8.92 18.10
CA ASN A 160 -4.44 -10.06 17.34
C ASN A 160 -4.61 -9.78 15.84
N ALA A 161 -5.16 -8.61 15.49
CA ALA A 161 -5.35 -8.20 14.10
C ALA A 161 -4.00 -8.03 13.38
N LEU A 162 -2.99 -7.46 14.06
CA LEU A 162 -1.65 -7.32 13.52
C LEU A 162 -1.00 -8.69 13.26
N GLU A 163 -1.11 -9.63 14.19
CA GLU A 163 -0.58 -10.99 13.99
C GLU A 163 -1.19 -11.67 12.76
N ALA A 164 -2.50 -11.54 12.58
CA ALA A 164 -3.22 -12.08 11.42
C ALA A 164 -2.75 -11.43 10.11
N VAL A 165 -2.56 -10.11 10.09
CA VAL A 165 -2.04 -9.39 8.91
C VAL A 165 -0.59 -9.78 8.61
N LEU A 166 0.25 -9.95 9.63
CA LEU A 166 1.64 -10.41 9.45
C LEU A 166 1.70 -11.86 8.94
N LYS A 167 0.76 -12.73 9.36
CA LYS A 167 0.60 -14.08 8.79
C LYS A 167 0.23 -13.99 7.31
N ALA A 168 -0.76 -13.16 6.94
CA ALA A 168 -1.14 -12.95 5.54
C ALA A 168 0.02 -12.40 4.70
N ARG A 169 0.79 -11.42 5.21
CA ARG A 169 2.01 -10.90 4.57
C ARG A 169 2.99 -12.02 4.22
N ARG A 170 3.27 -12.92 5.16
CA ARG A 170 4.18 -14.06 4.93
C ARG A 170 3.65 -14.98 3.82
N SER A 171 2.35 -15.28 3.82
CA SER A 171 1.72 -16.11 2.78
C SER A 171 1.70 -15.48 1.39
N LEU A 172 1.75 -14.15 1.31
CA LEU A 172 1.65 -13.39 0.05
C LEU A 172 2.99 -12.84 -0.48
N ARG A 173 4.11 -13.09 0.23
CA ARG A 173 5.42 -12.47 -0.02
C ARG A 173 5.96 -12.60 -1.46
N ASP A 174 5.54 -13.65 -2.16
CA ASP A 174 5.98 -13.98 -3.52
C ASP A 174 4.99 -13.46 -4.60
N LEU A 175 3.87 -12.87 -4.17
CA LEU A 175 2.81 -12.35 -5.03
C LEU A 175 2.72 -10.81 -4.99
N LEU A 176 2.89 -10.21 -3.81
CA LEU A 176 2.87 -8.77 -3.61
C LEU A 176 3.59 -8.35 -2.33
N CYS A 177 3.89 -7.07 -2.24
CA CYS A 177 4.46 -6.41 -1.07
C CYS A 177 3.36 -5.87 -0.15
N LEU A 178 3.20 -6.40 1.06
CA LEU A 178 2.15 -5.98 2.00
C LEU A 178 2.75 -5.28 3.23
N GLY A 179 2.74 -3.96 3.28
CA GLY A 179 3.20 -3.17 4.43
C GLY A 179 2.10 -2.87 5.45
N THR A 180 2.47 -2.60 6.70
CA THR A 180 1.51 -2.31 7.78
C THR A 180 1.78 -0.98 8.45
N VAL A 181 0.69 -0.25 8.71
CA VAL A 181 0.65 0.90 9.62
C VAL A 181 -0.17 0.50 10.83
N VAL A 182 0.41 0.58 12.02
CA VAL A 182 -0.32 0.25 13.25
C VAL A 182 -0.96 1.50 13.86
N MET A 183 -2.24 1.38 14.20
CA MET A 183 -3.10 2.50 14.61
C MET A 183 -3.69 2.27 16.00
N PRO A 184 -3.12 2.88 17.05
CA PRO A 184 -3.74 2.91 18.37
C PRO A 184 -4.87 3.96 18.41
N ARG A 185 -5.91 3.70 19.18
CA ARG A 185 -7.08 4.58 19.26
C ARG A 185 -6.81 5.89 20.03
N VAL A 186 -6.10 5.82 21.14
CA VAL A 186 -5.77 6.95 22.04
C VAL A 186 -4.33 6.81 22.50
N LEU A 187 -3.58 7.92 22.54
CA LEU A 187 -2.19 7.95 23.02
C LEU A 187 -1.94 8.98 24.12
N THR A 188 -2.90 9.87 24.40
CA THR A 188 -2.74 10.90 25.43
C THR A 188 -3.59 10.63 26.66
N GLY A 189 -3.27 11.34 27.76
CA GLY A 189 -3.92 11.17 29.05
C GLY A 189 -3.64 9.83 29.71
N THR A 190 -4.37 9.52 30.78
CA THR A 190 -4.20 8.29 31.55
C THR A 190 -4.46 7.02 30.73
N ALA A 191 -5.45 7.07 29.83
CA ALA A 191 -5.79 5.98 28.92
C ALA A 191 -4.73 5.73 27.82
N GLY A 192 -3.88 6.72 27.52
CA GLY A 192 -2.86 6.61 26.47
C GLY A 192 -1.64 5.76 26.82
N THR A 193 -1.38 5.52 28.11
CA THR A 193 -0.18 4.78 28.57
C THR A 193 -0.14 3.36 28.01
N GLU A 194 -1.28 2.66 28.02
CA GLU A 194 -1.41 1.32 27.45
C GLU A 194 -1.26 1.35 25.92
N GLY A 195 -1.87 2.34 25.25
CA GLY A 195 -1.73 2.54 23.81
C GLY A 195 -0.28 2.70 23.35
N LEU A 196 0.54 3.45 24.11
CA LEU A 196 1.97 3.61 23.83
C LEU A 196 2.76 2.31 24.01
N ALA A 197 2.44 1.51 25.03
CA ALA A 197 3.09 0.23 25.26
C ALA A 197 2.76 -0.76 24.13
N ILE A 198 1.48 -0.89 23.77
CA ILE A 198 1.02 -1.76 22.68
C ILE A 198 1.61 -1.31 21.35
N LEU A 199 1.70 -0.01 21.09
CA LEU A 199 2.31 0.51 19.87
C LEU A 199 3.80 0.15 19.77
N ARG A 200 4.56 0.23 20.87
CA ARG A 200 5.95 -0.24 20.91
C ARG A 200 6.08 -1.73 20.60
N ASP A 201 5.20 -2.54 21.18
CA ASP A 201 5.24 -3.98 20.98
C ASP A 201 4.85 -4.36 19.54
N ALA A 202 3.89 -3.65 18.96
CA ALA A 202 3.53 -3.78 17.55
C ALA A 202 4.72 -3.52 16.60
N LEU A 203 5.52 -2.48 16.86
CA LEU A 203 6.73 -2.19 16.08
C LEU A 203 7.82 -3.26 16.26
N LYS A 204 7.99 -3.79 17.48
CA LYS A 204 8.90 -4.93 17.72
C LYS A 204 8.44 -6.20 17.00
N MET A 205 7.13 -6.40 16.84
CA MET A 205 6.54 -7.53 16.13
C MET A 205 6.68 -7.45 14.60
N GLY A 206 7.15 -6.33 14.05
CA GLY A 206 7.39 -6.17 12.60
C GLY A 206 6.36 -5.31 11.88
N ALA A 207 5.62 -4.45 12.59
CA ALA A 207 4.91 -3.36 11.95
C ALA A 207 5.89 -2.40 11.26
N GLU A 208 5.55 -1.96 10.05
CA GLU A 208 6.48 -1.18 9.21
C GLU A 208 6.38 0.32 9.44
N ALA A 209 5.23 0.80 9.89
CA ALA A 209 4.94 2.22 10.06
C ALA A 209 4.04 2.46 11.28
N VAL A 210 4.08 3.68 11.81
CA VAL A 210 3.16 4.14 12.87
C VAL A 210 2.10 5.04 12.26
N GLY A 211 0.86 4.89 12.70
CA GLY A 211 -0.22 5.76 12.27
C GLY A 211 -1.20 6.05 13.38
N GLY A 212 -2.40 6.47 12.98
CA GLY A 212 -3.39 6.92 13.93
C GLY A 212 -4.33 7.96 13.39
N CYS A 213 -5.29 8.38 14.21
CA CYS A 213 -6.20 9.48 13.89
C CYS A 213 -6.12 10.53 15.00
N PRO A 214 -5.14 11.47 14.94
CA PRO A 214 -4.99 12.50 15.96
C PRO A 214 -6.28 13.30 16.17
N ASP A 215 -7.11 13.43 15.14
CA ASP A 215 -8.38 14.15 15.18
C ASP A 215 -9.40 13.58 16.17
N LEU A 216 -9.23 12.32 16.59
CA LEU A 216 -10.12 11.63 17.52
C LEU A 216 -9.56 11.54 18.94
N ASP A 217 -8.30 11.96 19.14
CA ASP A 217 -7.67 11.95 20.45
C ASP A 217 -8.05 13.21 21.27
N PRO A 218 -8.20 13.13 22.60
CA PRO A 218 -8.45 14.30 23.44
C PRO A 218 -7.40 15.41 23.33
N ASP A 219 -6.15 15.05 23.01
CA ASP A 219 -5.06 15.98 22.68
C ASP A 219 -4.42 15.60 21.34
N PRO A 220 -4.95 16.14 20.22
CA PRO A 220 -4.44 15.84 18.88
C PRO A 220 -2.96 16.19 18.68
N ALA A 221 -2.46 17.22 19.37
CA ALA A 221 -1.07 17.65 19.26
C ALA A 221 -0.15 16.66 20.00
N GLY A 222 -0.51 16.29 21.24
CA GLY A 222 0.22 15.28 22.01
C GLY A 222 0.21 13.91 21.34
N TYR A 223 -0.90 13.52 20.68
CA TYR A 223 -0.95 12.29 19.89
C TYR A 223 0.08 12.31 18.75
N ALA A 224 0.10 13.39 17.97
CA ALA A 224 1.02 13.54 16.85
C ALA A 224 2.48 13.56 17.34
N GLU A 225 2.78 14.26 18.44
CA GLU A 225 4.10 14.27 19.06
C GLU A 225 4.55 12.87 19.48
N ALA A 226 3.66 12.10 20.13
CA ALA A 226 3.94 10.74 20.55
C ALA A 226 4.24 9.80 19.37
N VAL A 227 3.43 9.86 18.30
CA VAL A 227 3.65 9.07 17.08
C VAL A 227 4.97 9.44 16.40
N LEU A 228 5.25 10.73 16.23
CA LEU A 228 6.47 11.21 15.58
C LEU A 228 7.72 10.85 16.41
N GLY A 229 7.65 10.98 17.73
CA GLY A 229 8.73 10.59 18.63
C GLY A 229 9.05 9.10 18.53
N LEU A 230 8.01 8.25 18.49
CA LEU A 230 8.21 6.81 18.36
C LEU A 230 8.72 6.41 16.97
N ALA A 231 8.22 7.06 15.92
CA ALA A 231 8.70 6.85 14.57
C ALA A 231 10.19 7.22 14.43
N ALA A 232 10.65 8.28 15.10
CA ALA A 232 12.05 8.64 15.17
C ALA A 232 12.88 7.61 15.95
N GLU A 233 12.37 7.09 17.07
CA GLU A 233 13.01 6.05 17.88
C GLU A 233 13.23 4.75 17.07
N PHE A 234 12.21 4.32 16.31
CA PHE A 234 12.23 3.07 15.54
C PHE A 234 12.76 3.22 14.10
N GLY A 235 12.93 4.45 13.62
CA GLY A 235 13.36 4.75 12.26
C GLY A 235 12.33 4.35 11.19
N CYS A 236 11.04 4.47 11.48
CA CYS A 236 9.95 4.08 10.59
C CYS A 236 9.12 5.28 10.10
N PRO A 237 8.41 5.15 8.95
CA PRO A 237 7.53 6.21 8.44
C PRO A 237 6.25 6.37 9.28
N VAL A 238 5.63 7.54 9.12
CA VAL A 238 4.35 7.89 9.73
C VAL A 238 3.27 8.03 8.67
N ASP A 239 2.08 7.48 8.92
CA ASP A 239 0.88 7.61 8.07
C ASP A 239 -0.35 7.89 8.95
N LEU A 240 -0.82 9.15 8.95
CA LEU A 240 -1.88 9.62 9.85
C LEU A 240 -3.18 9.91 9.11
N HIS A 241 -4.28 9.55 9.76
CA HIS A 241 -5.61 9.95 9.37
C HIS A 241 -5.95 11.34 9.86
N THR A 242 -6.39 12.20 8.96
CA THR A 242 -6.95 13.50 9.30
C THR A 242 -7.95 13.97 8.26
N ASP A 243 -9.01 14.64 8.72
CA ASP A 243 -9.92 15.38 7.84
C ASP A 243 -9.21 16.64 7.30
N GLY A 244 -8.24 17.21 8.02
CA GLY A 244 -7.48 18.37 7.56
C GLY A 244 -8.29 19.67 7.51
N ASN A 245 -9.39 19.75 8.26
CA ASN A 245 -10.24 20.93 8.35
C ASN A 245 -9.76 21.98 9.39
N ASP A 246 -8.66 21.71 10.08
CA ASP A 246 -8.08 22.55 11.13
C ASP A 246 -6.65 22.97 10.71
N PRO A 247 -6.50 24.17 10.09
CA PRO A 247 -5.20 24.68 9.65
C PRO A 247 -4.17 24.80 10.77
N ALA A 248 -4.60 25.16 11.99
CA ALA A 248 -3.69 25.32 13.12
C ALA A 248 -3.09 23.98 13.54
N ARG A 249 -3.89 22.91 13.50
CA ARG A 249 -3.43 21.54 13.74
C ARG A 249 -2.47 21.06 12.67
N LEU A 250 -2.79 21.28 11.40
CA LEU A 250 -1.90 20.91 10.28
C LEU A 250 -0.58 21.68 10.33
N ALA A 251 -0.60 22.97 10.68
CA ALA A 251 0.60 23.77 10.85
C ALA A 251 1.51 23.24 11.97
N ARG A 252 0.93 22.85 13.12
CA ARG A 252 1.67 22.20 14.22
C ARG A 252 2.27 20.87 13.80
N LEU A 253 1.48 20.03 13.11
CA LEU A 253 1.96 18.75 12.59
C LEU A 253 3.12 18.96 11.60
N ALA A 254 3.00 19.90 10.67
CA ALA A 254 4.04 20.24 9.71
C ALA A 254 5.32 20.70 10.41
N ALA A 255 5.21 21.53 11.45
CA ALA A 255 6.35 21.96 12.25
C ALA A 255 7.05 20.79 12.97
N MET A 256 6.30 19.84 13.53
CA MET A 256 6.86 18.66 14.22
C MET A 256 7.40 17.60 13.26
N ALA A 257 6.82 17.48 12.06
CA ALA A 257 7.23 16.53 11.04
C ALA A 257 8.62 16.85 10.44
N GLY A 258 9.06 18.11 10.55
CA GLY A 258 10.33 18.59 10.02
C GLY A 258 11.51 17.76 10.54
N GLY A 259 12.23 17.11 9.62
CA GLY A 259 13.45 16.35 9.94
C GLY A 259 13.24 14.84 10.16
N LEU A 260 12.01 14.33 10.14
CA LEU A 260 11.77 12.89 10.19
C LEU A 260 12.17 12.23 8.86
N ARG A 261 13.35 11.60 8.81
CA ARG A 261 13.92 11.03 7.56
C ARG A 261 13.03 10.00 6.87
N PRO A 262 12.36 9.06 7.58
CA PRO A 262 11.43 8.12 6.95
C PRO A 262 10.20 8.79 6.29
N GLY A 263 9.90 10.04 6.64
CA GLY A 263 8.81 10.82 6.08
C GLY A 263 7.49 10.69 6.84
N VAL A 264 6.64 11.71 6.66
CA VAL A 264 5.29 11.78 7.21
C VAL A 264 4.29 11.84 6.06
N THR A 265 3.26 11.01 6.16
CA THR A 265 2.12 10.98 5.26
C THR A 265 0.85 11.29 6.06
N ILE A 266 -0.04 12.08 5.46
CA ILE A 266 -1.37 12.33 6.02
C ILE A 266 -2.44 12.06 4.96
N GLY A 267 -3.63 11.65 5.37
CA GLY A 267 -4.73 11.46 4.46
C GLY A 267 -6.05 11.19 5.17
N PRO A 268 -7.20 11.30 4.50
CA PRO A 268 -7.35 11.76 3.12
C PRO A 268 -7.47 13.29 2.97
N CYS A 269 -7.49 14.06 4.08
CA CYS A 269 -7.47 15.53 4.09
C CYS A 269 -8.59 16.23 3.29
N THR A 270 -9.78 15.64 3.18
CA THR A 270 -10.88 16.21 2.39
C THR A 270 -11.45 17.51 2.97
N GLY A 271 -11.24 17.77 4.24
CA GLY A 271 -11.53 19.03 4.93
C GLY A 271 -10.78 20.23 4.38
N LEU A 272 -9.57 20.04 3.82
CA LEU A 272 -8.84 21.14 3.19
C LEU A 272 -9.63 21.78 2.03
N ALA A 273 -10.40 20.98 1.28
CA ALA A 273 -11.21 21.47 0.18
C ALA A 273 -12.43 22.29 0.64
N ARG A 274 -12.79 22.24 1.93
CA ARG A 274 -13.93 22.97 2.51
C ARG A 274 -13.51 24.28 3.16
N LEU A 275 -12.20 24.55 3.27
CA LEU A 275 -11.66 25.78 3.81
C LEU A 275 -11.74 26.92 2.79
N PRO A 276 -11.70 28.20 3.24
CA PRO A 276 -11.44 29.33 2.35
C PRO A 276 -10.17 29.09 1.53
N GLN A 277 -10.21 29.42 0.24
CA GLN A 277 -9.16 29.06 -0.73
C GLN A 277 -7.76 29.56 -0.30
N ASP A 278 -7.67 30.76 0.26
CA ASP A 278 -6.42 31.35 0.73
C ASP A 278 -5.86 30.61 1.96
N VAL A 279 -6.73 30.18 2.86
CA VAL A 279 -6.38 29.37 4.04
C VAL A 279 -5.89 27.99 3.62
N ALA A 280 -6.61 27.35 2.69
CA ALA A 280 -6.23 26.03 2.17
C ALA A 280 -4.87 26.07 1.44
N ALA A 281 -4.65 27.10 0.61
CA ALA A 281 -3.39 27.28 -0.13
C ALA A 281 -2.20 27.48 0.83
N ARG A 282 -2.31 28.37 1.82
CA ARG A 282 -1.26 28.56 2.83
C ARG A 282 -0.97 27.29 3.63
N THR A 283 -2.02 26.53 3.96
CA THR A 283 -1.86 25.25 4.67
C THR A 283 -1.13 24.24 3.79
N ALA A 284 -1.46 24.14 2.50
CA ALA A 284 -0.77 23.27 1.55
C ALA A 284 0.71 23.64 1.37
N GLU A 285 1.02 24.95 1.30
CA GLU A 285 2.40 25.44 1.23
C GLU A 285 3.22 25.04 2.47
N GLN A 286 2.62 25.10 3.67
CA GLN A 286 3.27 24.65 4.90
C GLN A 286 3.54 23.14 4.89
N LEU A 287 2.58 22.33 4.43
CA LEU A 287 2.76 20.89 4.28
C LEU A 287 3.89 20.57 3.29
N ALA A 288 3.94 21.28 2.16
CA ALA A 288 4.99 21.14 1.16
C ALA A 288 6.37 21.50 1.73
N ALA A 289 6.47 22.63 2.44
CA ALA A 289 7.71 23.08 3.07
C ALA A 289 8.23 22.09 4.14
N ALA A 290 7.32 21.42 4.85
CA ALA A 290 7.66 20.37 5.81
C ALA A 290 7.98 19.00 5.16
N GLY A 291 7.81 18.86 3.84
CA GLY A 291 8.03 17.60 3.13
C GLY A 291 6.96 16.52 3.40
N VAL A 292 5.81 16.92 3.96
CA VAL A 292 4.68 16.03 4.26
C VAL A 292 4.02 15.59 2.96
N SER A 293 3.76 14.29 2.85
CA SER A 293 3.01 13.70 1.72
C SER A 293 1.52 13.66 2.05
N VAL A 294 0.68 13.80 1.02
CA VAL A 294 -0.77 13.66 1.18
C VAL A 294 -1.29 12.51 0.32
N VAL A 295 -2.00 11.57 0.95
CA VAL A 295 -2.74 10.52 0.24
C VAL A 295 -4.18 10.97 0.05
N CYS A 296 -4.70 10.90 -1.17
CA CYS A 296 -6.09 11.20 -1.51
C CYS A 296 -6.87 9.92 -1.89
N LEU A 297 -8.14 9.84 -1.49
CA LEU A 297 -8.99 8.67 -1.75
C LEU A 297 -10.22 9.07 -2.61
N PRO A 298 -10.09 9.11 -3.95
CA PRO A 298 -11.14 9.60 -4.84
C PRO A 298 -12.39 8.71 -4.92
N GLN A 299 -12.30 7.42 -4.57
CA GLN A 299 -13.47 6.51 -4.53
C GLN A 299 -14.37 6.71 -3.31
N GLY A 300 -13.91 7.47 -2.31
CA GLY A 300 -14.55 7.56 -1.00
C GLY A 300 -13.51 7.37 0.11
N GLY A 301 -13.86 7.77 1.32
CA GLY A 301 -12.93 7.81 2.44
C GLY A 301 -12.62 6.45 3.03
N CYS A 302 -12.09 6.49 4.24
CA CYS A 302 -11.70 5.32 5.02
C CYS A 302 -12.30 5.38 6.42
N GLY A 303 -12.56 4.22 7.04
CA GLY A 303 -13.34 4.10 8.28
C GLY A 303 -12.70 4.68 9.54
N ALA A 304 -11.51 5.26 9.44
CA ALA A 304 -10.80 5.90 10.55
C ALA A 304 -11.36 7.29 10.93
N LEU A 305 -12.12 7.94 10.05
CA LEU A 305 -12.77 9.23 10.34
C LEU A 305 -14.25 8.99 10.70
N ARG A 306 -14.68 9.48 11.87
CA ARG A 306 -16.06 9.29 12.39
C ARG A 306 -17.14 9.91 11.51
N GLN A 307 -16.78 10.88 10.66
CA GLN A 307 -17.70 11.60 9.80
C GLN A 307 -17.10 11.69 8.40
N TRP A 308 -17.45 10.73 7.55
CA TRP A 308 -17.30 10.89 6.10
C TRP A 308 -18.67 11.22 5.51
N PRO A 309 -18.96 12.48 5.16
CA PRO A 309 -20.18 12.76 4.40
C PRO A 309 -20.13 11.95 3.10
N ARG A 310 -21.19 11.20 2.78
CA ARG A 310 -21.26 10.49 1.49
C ARG A 310 -21.07 11.53 0.36
N GLY A 311 -20.15 11.27 -0.56
CA GLY A 311 -19.80 12.21 -1.64
C GLY A 311 -18.76 13.28 -1.32
N ALA A 312 -18.06 13.21 -0.18
CA ALA A 312 -17.11 14.23 0.27
C ALA A 312 -15.75 14.29 -0.47
N TYR A 313 -15.60 13.71 -1.67
CA TYR A 313 -14.38 13.99 -2.44
C TYR A 313 -14.45 15.46 -2.88
N GLY A 314 -13.63 16.31 -2.25
CA GLY A 314 -13.62 17.74 -2.50
C GLY A 314 -12.97 18.07 -3.85
N PRO A 315 -13.73 18.56 -4.85
CA PRO A 315 -13.15 18.93 -6.14
C PRO A 315 -12.12 20.05 -5.97
N GLY A 316 -11.03 19.96 -6.72
CA GLY A 316 -9.89 20.87 -6.69
C GLY A 316 -8.83 20.55 -5.62
N LEU A 317 -9.05 19.59 -4.72
CA LEU A 317 -8.12 19.26 -3.63
C LEU A 317 -6.74 18.86 -4.16
N VAL A 318 -6.71 17.85 -5.05
CA VAL A 318 -5.45 17.31 -5.57
C VAL A 318 -4.75 18.36 -6.43
N ARG A 319 -5.50 19.11 -7.26
CA ARG A 319 -4.95 20.21 -8.04
C ARG A 319 -4.31 21.28 -7.15
N MET A 320 -4.98 21.70 -6.08
CA MET A 320 -4.47 22.70 -5.13
C MET A 320 -3.20 22.22 -4.43
N LEU A 321 -3.21 21.00 -3.87
CA LEU A 321 -2.03 20.42 -3.21
C LEU A 321 -0.84 20.31 -4.17
N ARG A 322 -1.07 19.85 -5.41
CA ARG A 322 -0.01 19.76 -6.43
C ARG A 322 0.53 21.14 -6.82
N THR A 323 -0.33 22.14 -6.92
CA THR A 323 0.08 23.53 -7.23
C THR A 323 0.96 24.11 -6.13
N ALA A 324 0.67 23.79 -4.87
CA ALA A 324 1.48 24.18 -3.71
C ALA A 324 2.80 23.39 -3.56
N GLY A 325 3.04 22.38 -4.40
CA GLY A 325 4.25 21.55 -4.35
C GLY A 325 4.20 20.37 -3.36
N VAL A 326 3.02 20.04 -2.83
CA VAL A 326 2.85 18.88 -1.94
C VAL A 326 3.08 17.58 -2.70
N ARG A 327 3.74 16.60 -2.08
CA ARG A 327 3.86 15.25 -2.61
C ARG A 327 2.52 14.51 -2.47
N VAL A 328 1.70 14.59 -3.52
CA VAL A 328 0.38 13.94 -3.56
C VAL A 328 0.48 12.53 -4.17
N THR A 329 -0.13 11.56 -3.49
CA THR A 329 -0.42 10.21 -3.98
C THR A 329 -1.92 9.92 -3.86
N ALA A 330 -2.43 8.88 -4.52
CA ALA A 330 -3.82 8.45 -4.36
C ALA A 330 -3.98 6.93 -4.34
N GLY A 331 -5.09 6.48 -3.78
CA GLY A 331 -5.41 5.08 -3.60
C GLY A 331 -6.92 4.82 -3.58
N GLY A 332 -7.30 3.55 -3.51
CA GLY A 332 -8.69 3.12 -3.42
C GLY A 332 -9.28 3.24 -2.02
N GLY A 333 -8.46 3.17 -0.97
CA GLY A 333 -8.94 3.31 0.41
C GLY A 333 -9.72 2.08 0.89
N ALA A 334 -10.94 2.33 1.35
CA ALA A 334 -11.86 1.31 1.81
C ALA A 334 -12.30 0.33 0.70
N LEU A 335 -12.41 -0.96 1.05
CA LEU A 335 -12.77 -2.04 0.13
C LEU A 335 -13.97 -2.81 0.69
N ARG A 336 -15.17 -2.47 0.19
CA ARG A 336 -16.45 -3.09 0.60
C ARG A 336 -16.56 -3.23 2.12
N ASP A 337 -16.43 -2.12 2.82
CA ASP A 337 -16.56 -2.04 4.27
C ASP A 337 -17.57 -0.96 4.68
N THR A 338 -17.66 -0.67 5.98
CA THR A 338 -18.58 0.33 6.52
C THR A 338 -18.32 1.76 6.03
N ALA A 339 -17.09 2.08 5.61
CA ALA A 339 -16.72 3.40 5.10
C ALA A 339 -17.03 3.53 3.60
N ASN A 340 -16.81 2.46 2.83
CA ASN A 340 -17.17 2.39 1.43
C ASN A 340 -17.76 1.01 1.06
N PRO A 341 -19.10 0.88 0.99
CA PRO A 341 -19.75 -0.42 0.78
C PRO A 341 -19.52 -0.98 -0.62
N VAL A 342 -19.11 -0.15 -1.59
CA VAL A 342 -18.89 -0.54 -3.00
C VAL A 342 -17.44 -0.37 -3.45
N GLY A 343 -16.53 -0.03 -2.53
CA GLY A 343 -15.14 0.28 -2.84
C GLY A 343 -14.48 -0.84 -3.64
N ARG A 344 -13.74 -0.49 -4.70
CA ARG A 344 -13.11 -1.45 -5.61
C ARG A 344 -11.65 -1.73 -5.27
N ALA A 345 -10.99 -0.83 -4.54
CA ALA A 345 -9.55 -0.87 -4.29
C ALA A 345 -8.76 -1.13 -5.59
N ASP A 346 -9.07 -0.34 -6.62
CA ASP A 346 -8.43 -0.39 -7.92
C ASP A 346 -7.66 0.92 -8.15
N PRO A 347 -6.32 0.91 -8.18
CA PRO A 347 -5.52 2.11 -8.44
C PRO A 347 -5.82 2.74 -9.81
N VAL A 348 -6.14 1.93 -10.83
CA VAL A 348 -6.50 2.44 -12.18
C VAL A 348 -7.81 3.21 -12.12
N GLU A 349 -8.74 2.80 -11.27
CA GLU A 349 -9.98 3.53 -11.06
C GLU A 349 -9.78 4.81 -10.23
N ALA A 350 -8.90 4.78 -9.23
CA ALA A 350 -8.50 6.01 -8.54
C ALA A 350 -7.92 7.04 -9.54
N ALA A 351 -7.04 6.61 -10.44
CA ALA A 351 -6.52 7.47 -11.51
C ALA A 351 -7.61 7.93 -12.49
N PHE A 352 -8.55 7.04 -12.87
CA PHE A 352 -9.69 7.41 -13.71
C PHE A 352 -10.55 8.51 -13.07
N LEU A 353 -10.83 8.41 -11.76
CA LEU A 353 -11.62 9.42 -11.05
C LEU A 353 -10.89 10.76 -10.95
N LEU A 354 -9.59 10.76 -10.63
CA LEU A 354 -8.79 12.00 -10.62
C LEU A 354 -8.80 12.69 -11.99
N ALA A 355 -8.66 11.92 -13.08
CA ALA A 355 -8.72 12.46 -14.42
C ALA A 355 -10.13 12.99 -14.75
N SER A 356 -11.17 12.22 -14.43
CA SER A 356 -12.56 12.55 -14.74
C SER A 356 -13.07 13.76 -13.94
N TYR A 357 -12.56 13.98 -12.73
CA TYR A 357 -12.84 15.16 -11.92
C TYR A 357 -12.02 16.40 -12.32
N GLY A 358 -11.09 16.27 -13.27
CA GLY A 358 -10.22 17.38 -13.69
C GLY A 358 -9.15 17.76 -12.65
N GLU A 359 -8.79 16.83 -11.76
CA GLU A 359 -7.73 17.03 -10.77
C GLU A 359 -6.34 16.92 -11.39
N CYS A 360 -6.21 16.05 -12.38
CA CYS A 360 -4.97 15.73 -13.08
C CYS A 360 -5.25 15.36 -14.53
N GLU A 361 -4.31 15.65 -15.42
CA GLU A 361 -4.29 15.02 -16.74
C GLU A 361 -4.12 13.50 -16.61
N PRO A 362 -4.62 12.68 -17.55
CA PRO A 362 -4.60 11.21 -17.46
C PRO A 362 -3.24 10.58 -17.12
N SER A 363 -2.15 11.04 -17.74
CA SER A 363 -0.80 10.55 -17.43
C SER A 363 -0.35 10.90 -16.01
N ALA A 364 -0.65 12.12 -15.55
CA ALA A 364 -0.35 12.56 -14.19
C ALA A 364 -1.22 11.83 -13.15
N ALA A 365 -2.49 11.54 -13.48
CA ALA A 365 -3.36 10.76 -12.63
C ALA A 365 -2.82 9.33 -12.43
N TYR A 366 -2.27 8.72 -13.48
CA TYR A 366 -1.62 7.42 -13.35
C TYR A 366 -0.30 7.49 -12.55
N GLU A 367 0.49 8.54 -12.74
CA GLU A 367 1.72 8.77 -11.96
C GLU A 367 1.44 8.85 -10.45
N VAL A 368 0.33 9.50 -10.07
CA VAL A 368 -0.12 9.66 -8.67
C VAL A 368 -0.43 8.32 -7.99
N VAL A 369 -0.92 7.32 -8.72
CA VAL A 369 -1.21 5.97 -8.17
C VAL A 369 -0.08 4.96 -8.39
N SER A 370 0.96 5.35 -9.13
CA SER A 370 2.10 4.49 -9.47
C SER A 370 3.40 5.05 -8.89
N ALA A 371 4.19 5.79 -9.66
CA ALA A 371 5.50 6.27 -9.25
C ALA A 371 5.46 7.06 -7.93
N ARG A 372 4.45 7.92 -7.73
CA ARG A 372 4.31 8.70 -6.49
C ARG A 372 3.86 7.84 -5.31
N ALA A 373 2.93 6.91 -5.53
CA ALA A 373 2.52 5.94 -4.51
C ALA A 373 3.71 5.11 -4.04
N ARG A 374 4.48 4.55 -4.97
CA ARG A 374 5.69 3.78 -4.67
C ARG A 374 6.71 4.61 -3.89
N ALA A 375 6.93 5.87 -4.26
CA ALA A 375 7.84 6.77 -3.55
C ALA A 375 7.38 7.04 -2.10
N VAL A 376 6.08 7.28 -1.87
CA VAL A 376 5.51 7.45 -0.52
C VAL A 376 5.62 6.17 0.31
N LEU A 377 5.58 5.01 -0.35
CA LEU A 377 5.82 3.72 0.28
C LEU A 377 7.30 3.42 0.56
N GLY A 378 8.23 4.28 0.12
CA GLY A 378 9.68 4.04 0.25
C GLY A 378 10.22 2.97 -0.72
N LEU A 379 9.46 2.64 -1.77
CA LEU A 379 9.83 1.60 -2.73
C LEU A 379 10.72 2.15 -3.86
N PRO A 380 11.57 1.30 -4.47
CA PRO A 380 12.36 1.70 -5.62
C PRO A 380 11.50 2.21 -6.77
N GLN A 381 12.01 3.24 -7.47
CA GLN A 381 11.40 3.74 -8.68
C GLN A 381 11.35 2.63 -9.74
N VAL A 382 10.31 2.64 -10.56
CA VAL A 382 10.12 1.71 -11.66
C VAL A 382 9.98 2.49 -12.97
N ARG A 383 10.81 2.12 -13.94
CA ARG A 383 10.78 2.60 -15.33
C ARG A 383 10.95 1.41 -16.26
N VAL A 384 10.39 1.47 -17.46
CA VAL A 384 10.56 0.40 -18.46
C VAL A 384 11.90 0.58 -19.17
N GLU A 385 12.98 0.41 -18.42
CA GLU A 385 14.38 0.61 -18.80
C GLU A 385 15.26 -0.43 -18.09
N ALA A 386 16.40 -0.77 -18.69
CA ALA A 386 17.35 -1.71 -18.10
C ALA A 386 17.81 -1.26 -16.70
N GLY A 387 17.95 -2.22 -15.78
CA GLY A 387 18.37 -2.01 -14.39
C GLY A 387 17.23 -1.69 -13.42
N PHE A 388 16.07 -1.23 -13.89
CA PHE A 388 14.91 -0.96 -13.04
C PHE A 388 14.21 -2.24 -12.56
N PRO A 389 13.47 -2.20 -11.43
CA PRO A 389 12.71 -3.34 -10.93
C PRO A 389 11.67 -3.82 -11.95
N ALA A 390 11.48 -5.14 -12.03
CA ALA A 390 10.48 -5.78 -12.88
C ALA A 390 9.10 -5.83 -12.19
N GLU A 391 8.57 -4.64 -11.90
CA GLU A 391 7.27 -4.39 -11.26
C GLU A 391 6.34 -3.70 -12.26
N LEU A 392 5.64 -4.48 -13.07
CA LEU A 392 4.97 -3.96 -14.27
C LEU A 392 3.50 -4.36 -14.34
N LEU A 393 2.70 -3.48 -14.92
CA LEU A 393 1.31 -3.72 -15.25
C LEU A 393 1.13 -3.56 -16.76
N ALA A 394 0.70 -4.62 -17.43
CA ALA A 394 0.25 -4.54 -18.81
C ALA A 394 -1.28 -4.46 -18.85
N VAL A 395 -1.84 -3.41 -19.43
CA VAL A 395 -3.29 -3.25 -19.58
C VAL A 395 -3.66 -3.16 -21.06
N ARG A 396 -4.69 -3.91 -21.47
CA ARG A 396 -5.14 -3.90 -22.86
C ARG A 396 -5.62 -2.49 -23.26
N GLY A 397 -4.95 -1.89 -24.23
CA GLY A 397 -5.15 -0.49 -24.61
C GLY A 397 -3.91 0.08 -25.29
N GLN A 398 -4.08 1.19 -26.02
CA GLN A 398 -2.99 1.83 -26.78
C GLN A 398 -2.44 3.10 -26.12
N ARG A 399 -3.22 3.73 -25.24
CA ARG A 399 -2.89 5.00 -24.58
C ARG A 399 -3.51 5.05 -23.19
N ILE A 400 -2.98 5.91 -22.32
CA ILE A 400 -3.35 5.92 -20.91
C ILE A 400 -4.85 6.16 -20.69
N GLU A 401 -5.48 7.02 -21.48
CA GLU A 401 -6.91 7.34 -21.40
C GLU A 401 -7.79 6.13 -21.70
N ARG A 402 -7.35 5.29 -22.65
CA ARG A 402 -8.04 4.04 -22.96
C ARG A 402 -7.86 3.01 -21.84
N VAL A 403 -6.69 2.98 -21.21
CA VAL A 403 -6.42 2.14 -20.04
C VAL A 403 -7.27 2.56 -18.85
N LEU A 404 -7.37 3.85 -18.55
CA LEU A 404 -8.20 4.36 -17.46
C LEU A 404 -9.69 4.08 -17.67
N SER A 405 -10.19 4.15 -18.91
CA SER A 405 -11.62 3.94 -19.21
C SER A 405 -12.01 2.48 -19.41
N LEU A 406 -11.12 1.64 -19.94
CA LEU A 406 -11.46 0.30 -20.44
C LEU A 406 -10.44 -0.78 -20.07
N GLY A 407 -9.60 -0.53 -19.08
CA GLY A 407 -8.51 -1.39 -18.63
C GLY A 407 -8.92 -2.66 -17.88
N HIS A 408 -9.87 -3.44 -18.39
CA HIS A 408 -10.39 -4.64 -17.72
C HIS A 408 -9.46 -5.86 -17.86
N SER A 409 -8.74 -5.97 -18.99
CA SER A 409 -7.77 -7.05 -19.21
C SER A 409 -6.38 -6.62 -18.76
N ARG A 410 -5.81 -7.32 -17.78
CA ARG A 410 -4.58 -6.96 -17.07
C ARG A 410 -3.65 -8.15 -16.95
N ILE A 411 -2.36 -7.91 -17.09
CA ILE A 411 -1.30 -8.86 -16.73
C ILE A 411 -0.38 -8.14 -15.76
N VAL A 412 -0.16 -8.74 -14.60
CA VAL A 412 0.60 -8.15 -13.49
C VAL A 412 1.89 -8.92 -13.33
N ILE A 413 2.99 -8.18 -13.36
CA ILE A 413 4.34 -8.70 -13.21
C ILE A 413 4.90 -8.16 -11.89
N HIS A 414 5.26 -9.07 -10.99
CA HIS A 414 5.91 -8.77 -9.72
C HIS A 414 7.23 -9.54 -9.69
N ARG A 415 8.34 -8.85 -9.41
CA ARG A 415 9.71 -9.42 -9.38
C ARG A 415 10.01 -10.32 -10.59
N GLY A 416 9.64 -9.86 -11.78
CA GLY A 416 9.92 -10.56 -13.05
C GLY A 416 9.00 -11.73 -13.38
N ARG A 417 8.02 -12.05 -12.52
CA ARG A 417 7.08 -13.15 -12.71
C ARG A 417 5.68 -12.64 -12.98
N VAL A 418 4.95 -13.29 -13.88
CA VAL A 418 3.52 -13.04 -14.02
C VAL A 418 2.80 -13.63 -12.81
N VAL A 419 2.27 -12.76 -11.95
CA VAL A 419 1.59 -13.14 -10.70
C VAL A 419 0.07 -13.06 -10.80
N SER A 420 -0.45 -12.33 -11.80
CA SER A 420 -1.89 -12.28 -12.08
C SER A 420 -2.18 -12.06 -13.57
N ARG A 421 -3.26 -12.68 -14.06
CA ARG A 421 -3.82 -12.50 -15.40
C ARG A 421 -5.33 -12.38 -15.29
N THR A 422 -5.86 -11.22 -15.64
CA THR A 422 -7.30 -10.96 -15.74
C THR A 422 -7.64 -10.73 -17.21
N SER A 423 -8.62 -11.46 -17.73
CA SER A 423 -9.13 -11.27 -19.10
C SER A 423 -10.61 -10.91 -19.05
N ALA A 424 -11.01 -9.95 -19.88
CA ALA A 424 -12.41 -9.58 -20.07
C ALA A 424 -12.81 -9.90 -21.51
N VAL A 425 -13.93 -10.60 -21.67
CA VAL A 425 -14.54 -10.94 -22.96
C VAL A 425 -15.84 -10.16 -23.08
N ARG A 426 -16.10 -9.61 -24.28
CA ARG A 426 -17.37 -8.98 -24.61
C ARG A 426 -17.99 -9.71 -25.78
N GLU A 427 -19.20 -10.19 -25.58
CA GLU A 427 -19.98 -10.90 -26.58
C GLU A 427 -21.16 -10.00 -26.98
N TYR A 428 -21.40 -9.91 -28.28
CA TYR A 428 -22.51 -9.16 -28.85
C TYR A 428 -23.33 -10.14 -29.68
N ALA A 429 -24.64 -10.17 -29.49
CA ALA A 429 -25.54 -11.00 -30.29
C ALA A 429 -25.58 -10.50 -31.75
N ASP A 430 -25.59 -11.44 -32.71
CA ASP A 430 -25.80 -11.30 -34.16
C ASP A 430 -25.83 -9.86 -34.68
N CYS A 431 -24.66 -9.22 -34.72
CA CYS A 431 -24.54 -7.84 -35.15
C CYS A 431 -24.00 -7.81 -36.60
N ALA A 432 -24.89 -7.69 -37.58
CA ALA A 432 -24.54 -7.49 -38.99
C ALA A 432 -23.61 -6.27 -39.22
N VAL A 433 -23.54 -5.37 -38.23
CA VAL A 433 -22.71 -4.16 -38.24
C VAL A 433 -21.24 -4.47 -37.91
N THR A 434 -20.94 -5.49 -37.09
CA THR A 434 -19.54 -5.83 -36.72
C THR A 434 -18.73 -6.43 -37.87
N GLU A 435 -19.37 -6.95 -38.91
CA GLU A 435 -18.68 -7.39 -40.13
C GLU A 435 -18.51 -6.25 -41.14
N ALA A 436 -19.44 -5.29 -41.17
CA ALA A 436 -19.41 -4.18 -42.11
C ALA A 436 -18.45 -3.03 -41.72
N LEU A 437 -18.16 -2.85 -40.42
CA LEU A 437 -17.42 -1.69 -39.89
C LEU A 437 -16.07 -2.01 -39.24
N ASP A 438 -15.61 -3.26 -39.30
CA ASP A 438 -14.28 -3.68 -38.81
C ASP A 438 -13.96 -3.20 -37.37
N LEU A 439 -14.98 -3.21 -36.51
CA LEU A 439 -14.87 -2.69 -35.15
C LEU A 439 -13.93 -3.60 -34.30
N PRO A 440 -13.14 -3.03 -33.37
CA PRO A 440 -12.15 -3.80 -32.61
C PRO A 440 -12.81 -4.91 -31.78
N ARG A 441 -12.62 -6.17 -32.20
CA ARG A 441 -13.02 -7.35 -31.42
C ARG A 441 -11.98 -7.60 -30.33
N GLN A 442 -12.41 -7.76 -29.07
CA GLN A 442 -11.53 -8.21 -27.99
C GLN A 442 -11.36 -9.74 -27.97
N TRP A 443 -11.33 -10.40 -29.13
CA TRP A 443 -11.18 -11.85 -29.24
C TRP A 443 -9.71 -12.28 -29.32
N ARG A 444 -9.40 -13.52 -28.90
CA ARG A 444 -8.20 -14.25 -29.33
C ARG A 444 -8.61 -15.14 -30.50
N SER A 445 -8.18 -14.83 -31.72
CA SER A 445 -8.31 -15.74 -32.86
C SER A 445 -7.63 -17.09 -32.53
N GLY A 446 -8.41 -18.12 -32.18
CA GLY A 446 -7.86 -19.46 -31.92
C GLY A 446 -8.68 -20.45 -31.07
N GLY A 447 -9.94 -20.19 -30.71
CA GLY A 447 -10.78 -21.20 -30.05
C GLY A 447 -12.13 -21.32 -30.74
N SER A 448 -12.42 -22.47 -31.35
CA SER A 448 -13.77 -22.76 -31.84
C SER A 448 -14.73 -22.88 -30.65
N PRO A 449 -15.93 -22.28 -30.71
CA PRO A 449 -16.97 -22.53 -29.72
C PRO A 449 -17.55 -23.93 -29.93
N ALA A 450 -17.73 -24.66 -28.82
CA ALA A 450 -18.60 -25.83 -28.74
C ALA A 450 -19.93 -25.41 -28.13
#